data_AF-A0A0F9A8C2-F1
#
_entry.id   AF-A0A0F9A8C2-F1
#
_cell.length_a   1.000
_cell.length_b   1.000
_cell.length_c   1.000
_cell.angle_alpha   90.00
_cell.angle_beta   90.00
_cell.angle_gamma   90.00
#
_symmetry.space_group_name_H-M   'P 1'
#
loop_
_entity.id
_entity.type
_entity.pdbx_description
1 polymer ?
#
loop_
_entity_poly.entity_id
_entity_poly.type
_entity_poly.pdbx_seq_one_letter_code
_entity_poly.pdbx_strand_id
1 'polypeptide(L)' 'MPITVLCPNCGKKLKAPDKVAGKRAKCPSCGQIMQIPEIVHEAEEVTEDFGLSGLQ' A
#
# COMPACT_ATOMS: atom_id res chain seq x y z
N MET A 1 -4.21 1.67 -7.54
CA MET A 1 -3.98 3.12 -7.72
C MET A 1 -2.55 3.45 -7.31
N PRO A 2 -1.78 4.19 -8.12
CA PRO A 2 -0.35 4.40 -7.87
C PRO A 2 -0.07 5.05 -6.51
N ILE A 3 0.96 4.54 -5.83
CA ILE A 3 1.43 5.01 -4.53
C ILE A 3 2.31 6.25 -4.75
N THR A 4 2.00 7.34 -4.05
CA THR A 4 2.88 8.52 -4.04
C THR A 4 3.96 8.33 -2.99
N VAL A 5 5.22 8.37 -3.40
CA VAL A 5 6.36 8.19 -2.50
C VAL A 5 7.32 9.36 -2.62
N LEU A 6 7.75 9.91 -1.48
CA LEU A 6 8.78 10.94 -1.42
C LEU A 6 10.15 10.27 -1.29
N CYS A 7 11.08 10.64 -2.16
CA CYS A 7 12.46 10.14 -2.03
C CYS A 7 13.14 10.82 -0.84
N PRO A 8 13.66 10.07 0.15
CA PRO A 8 14.28 10.65 1.34
C PRO A 8 15.63 11.31 1.07
N ASN A 9 16.24 11.03 -0.10
CA ASN A 9 17.55 11.57 -0.46
C ASN A 9 17.44 12.86 -1.27
N CYS A 10 16.55 12.93 -2.26
CA CYS A 10 16.43 14.09 -3.15
C CYS A 10 15.12 14.87 -2.97
N GLY A 11 14.20 14.41 -2.12
CA GLY A 11 12.92 15.07 -1.86
C GLY A 11 11.90 14.98 -3.01
N LYS A 12 12.22 14.26 -4.10
CA LYS A 12 11.34 14.18 -5.26
C LYS A 12 10.12 13.31 -4.99
N LYS A 13 8.95 13.77 -5.42
CA LYS A 13 7.71 12.99 -5.44
C LYS A 13 7.72 12.03 -6.63
N LEU A 14 7.57 10.74 -6.33
CA LEU A 14 7.52 9.65 -7.30
C LEU A 14 6.15 8.97 -7.24
N LYS A 15 5.72 8.41 -8.37
CA LYS A 15 4.52 7.58 -8.46
C LYS A 15 4.97 6.13 -8.68
N ALA A 16 4.82 5.30 -7.67
CA ALA A 16 5.15 3.88 -7.74
C ALA A 16 3.88 3.06 -8.05
N PRO A 17 3.95 2.06 -8.95
CA PRO A 17 2.81 1.17 -9.18
C PRO A 17 2.60 0.22 -7.99
N ASP A 18 1.36 -0.18 -7.76
CA ASP A 18 0.94 -1.01 -6.62
C ASP A 18 1.64 -2.36 -6.60
N LYS A 19 1.99 -2.87 -7.78
CA LYS A 19 2.71 -4.13 -7.97
C LYS A 19 4.09 -4.16 -7.27
N VAL A 20 4.61 -2.98 -6.93
CA VAL A 20 5.87 -2.81 -6.19
C VAL A 20 5.68 -2.29 -4.77
N ALA A 21 4.45 -2.21 -4.27
CA ALA A 21 4.16 -1.97 -2.86
C ALA A 21 4.95 -2.97 -1.98
N GLY A 22 5.52 -2.51 -0.87
CA GLY A 22 6.34 -3.32 0.04
C GLY A 22 7.73 -3.70 -0.47
N LYS A 23 8.02 -3.49 -1.76
CA LYS A 23 9.32 -3.83 -2.37
C LYS A 23 10.30 -2.65 -2.30
N ARG A 24 11.58 -2.94 -2.53
CA ARG A 24 12.62 -1.92 -2.72
C ARG A 24 12.63 -1.45 -4.17
N ALA A 25 12.69 -0.15 -4.39
CA ALA A 25 12.75 0.47 -5.70
C ALA A 25 13.86 1.53 -5.77
N LYS A 26 14.41 1.72 -6.97
CA LYS A 26 15.43 2.75 -7.24
C LYS A 26 14.75 4.06 -7.64
N CYS A 27 15.14 5.16 -7.00
CA CYS A 27 14.72 6.50 -7.40
C CYS A 27 15.26 6.82 -8.80
N PRO A 28 14.41 7.12 -9.80
CA PRO A 28 14.86 7.40 -11.16
C PRO A 28 15.56 8.76 -11.30
N SER A 29 15.53 9.61 -10.27
CA SER A 29 16.12 10.96 -10.32
C SER A 29 17.47 11.07 -9.62
N CYS A 30 17.71 10.34 -8.52
CA CYS A 30 19.01 10.35 -7.84
C CYS A 30 19.67 8.96 -7.75
N GLY A 31 18.94 7.89 -8.07
CA GLY A 31 19.45 6.53 -8.00
C GLY A 31 19.43 5.89 -6.61
N GLN A 32 18.92 6.58 -5.58
CA GLN A 32 18.79 6.04 -4.22
C GLN A 32 17.84 4.84 -4.18
N ILE A 33 18.21 3.77 -3.48
CA ILE A 33 17.33 2.63 -3.23
C ILE A 33 16.49 2.92 -2.00
N MET A 34 15.17 2.83 -2.13
CA MET A 34 14.19 3.14 -1.09
C MET A 34 13.10 2.08 -1.01
N GLN A 35 12.52 1.89 0.17
CA GLN A 35 11.41 0.97 0.36
C GLN A 35 10.09 1.67 0.02
N ILE A 36 9.28 1.02 -0.83
CA ILE A 36 7.94 1.48 -1.16
C ILE A 36 7.00 0.99 -0.06
N PRO A 37 6.16 1.86 0.54
CA PRO A 37 5.22 1.43 1.56
C PRO A 37 4.25 0.37 1.01
N GLU A 38 3.82 -0.54 1.86
CA GLU A 38 2.75 -1.49 1.53
C GLU A 38 1.41 -0.76 1.45
N ILE A 39 0.60 -1.11 0.46
CA ILE A 39 -0.79 -0.68 0.42
C ILE A 39 -1.53 -1.65 1.33
N VAL A 40 -1.85 -1.20 2.54
CA VAL A 40 -2.94 -1.80 3.30
C VAL A 40 -4.20 -1.55 2.50
N HIS A 41 -4.61 -2.52 1.69
CA HIS A 41 -5.96 -2.51 1.18
C HIS A 41 -6.84 -2.76 2.39
N GLU A 42 -7.47 -1.71 2.90
CA GLU A 42 -8.56 -1.80 3.86
C GLU A 42 -9.63 -2.71 3.24
N ALA A 43 -9.56 -3.99 3.61
CA ALA A 43 -10.66 -4.92 3.47
C ALA A 43 -11.60 -4.65 4.64
N GLU A 44 -12.53 -3.73 4.44
CA GLU A 44 -13.88 -3.85 5.00
C GLU A 44 -14.76 -4.19 3.79
N GLU A 45 -15.48 -5.30 3.78
CA GLU A 45 -16.72 -5.41 4.53
C GLU A 45 -16.70 -6.61 5.49
N VAL A 46 -16.62 -6.31 6.79
CA VAL A 46 -17.21 -7.16 7.82
C VAL A 46 -18.72 -6.95 7.71
N THR A 47 -19.43 -7.89 7.10
CA THR A 47 -20.84 -8.10 7.44
C THR A 47 -20.88 -9.28 8.40
N GLU A 48 -20.91 -8.95 9.68
CA GLU A 48 -21.31 -9.88 10.73
C GLU A 48 -22.79 -10.24 10.48
N ASP A 49 -23.06 -11.43 9.94
CA ASP A 49 -24.41 -12.01 10.06
C ASP A 49 -24.44 -12.87 11.33
N PHE A 50 -24.87 -12.21 12.40
CA PHE A 50 -25.20 -12.80 13.68
C PHE A 50 -26.46 -13.66 13.54
N GLY A 51 -26.32 -14.86 12.97
CA GLY A 51 -27.38 -15.86 12.85
C GLY A 51 -27.73 -16.52 14.19
N LEU A 52 -28.24 -15.75 15.17
CA LEU A 52 -29.00 -16.30 16.29
C LEU A 52 -30.40 -16.70 15.79
N SER A 53 -30.53 -17.87 15.18
CA SER A 53 -31.80 -18.61 15.17
C SER A 53 -31.59 -19.91 15.93
N GLY A 54 -31.62 -19.79 17.26
CA GLY A 54 -31.72 -20.93 18.16
C GLY A 54 -33.00 -21.71 17.88
N LEU A 55 -32.86 -23.03 17.93
CA LEU A 55 -33.87 -24.05 17.68
C LEU A 55 -35.13 -23.88 18.54
N GLN A 56 -36.27 -24.19 17.89
CA GLN A 56 -37.51 -24.61 18.53
C GLN A 56 -37.34 -26.00 19.13
#